data_AF-A0A8T5BES1-F1
#
_entry.id   AF-A0A8T5BES1-F1
#
_cell.length_a   1.000
_cell.length_b   1.000
_cell.length_c   1.000
_cell.angle_alpha   90.00
_cell.angle_beta   90.00
_cell.angle_gamma   90.00
#
_symmetry.space_group_name_H-M   'P 1'
#
loop_
_entity.id
_entity.type
_entity.pdbx_description
1 polymer ?
#
loop_
_entity_poly.entity_id
_entity_poly.type
_entity_poly.pdbx_seq_one_letter_code
_entity_poly.pdbx_strand_id
1 'polypeptide(L)' 'MVMEDFNLLISTFRGNENNACSEIWFLLGELGDREAIVDRTEVSGLVVAKTNLDPFKAIEGLRGILKERPWEF' A
#
# COMPACT_ATOMS: atom_id res chain seq x y z
N MET A 1 6.16 3.63 -16.66
CA MET A 1 7.46 3.17 -16.15
C MET A 1 7.20 2.80 -14.71
N VAL A 2 7.41 1.54 -14.34
CA VAL A 2 7.12 1.06 -12.98
C VAL A 2 8.05 1.79 -12.01
N MET A 3 7.53 2.22 -10.86
CA MET A 3 8.33 2.80 -9.78
C MET A 3 9.41 1.79 -9.34
N GLU A 4 10.69 2.16 -9.47
CA GLU A 4 11.83 1.27 -9.14
C GLU A 4 12.29 1.41 -7.67
N ASP A 5 12.16 2.61 -7.08
CA ASP A 5 12.55 2.91 -5.69
C ASP A 5 11.38 2.73 -4.70
N PHE A 6 10.70 1.58 -4.74
CA PHE A 6 9.66 1.25 -3.78
C PHE A 6 10.25 0.57 -2.53
N ASN A 7 9.55 0.68 -1.39
CA ASN A 7 9.91 -0.04 -0.16
C ASN A 7 8.79 -0.94 0.37
N LEU A 8 7.65 -1.03 -0.33
CA LEU A 8 6.58 -1.99 -0.10
C LEU A 8 6.12 -2.63 -1.41
N LEU A 9 5.94 -3.95 -1.39
CA LEU A 9 5.32 -4.74 -2.46
C LEU A 9 4.02 -5.34 -1.93
N ILE A 10 2.91 -5.12 -2.63
CA ILE A 10 1.57 -5.49 -2.17
C ILE A 10 0.90 -6.38 -3.22
N SER A 11 0.33 -7.49 -2.78
CA SER A 11 -0.46 -8.40 -3.62
C SER A 11 -1.95 -8.07 -3.56
N THR A 12 -2.64 -8.21 -4.67
CA THR A 12 -4.09 -8.07 -4.77
C THR A 12 -4.67 -9.08 -5.78
N PHE A 13 -6.01 -9.16 -5.86
CA PHE A 13 -6.67 -9.92 -6.91
C PHE A 13 -6.36 -9.32 -8.28
N ARG A 14 -6.14 -10.17 -9.28
CA ARG A 14 -5.89 -9.72 -10.66
C ARG A 14 -7.05 -8.82 -11.14
N GLY A 15 -6.73 -7.63 -11.64
CA GLY A 15 -7.72 -6.65 -12.09
C GLY A 15 -8.19 -5.68 -11.00
N ASN A 16 -7.76 -5.84 -9.75
CA ASN A 16 -8.11 -4.96 -8.62
C ASN A 16 -7.00 -3.94 -8.28
N GLU A 17 -5.96 -3.82 -9.11
CA GLU A 17 -4.77 -3.00 -8.84
C GLU A 17 -5.10 -1.52 -8.63
N ASN A 18 -6.08 -0.97 -9.35
CA ASN A 18 -6.52 0.42 -9.17
C ASN A 18 -7.15 0.68 -7.78
N ASN A 19 -7.96 -0.26 -7.30
CA ASN A 19 -8.57 -0.16 -5.98
C ASN A 19 -7.52 -0.35 -4.90
N ALA A 20 -6.63 -1.34 -5.06
CA ALA A 20 -5.51 -1.58 -4.16
C ALA A 20 -4.58 -0.35 -4.05
N CYS A 21 -4.32 0.37 -5.16
CA CYS A 21 -3.55 1.62 -5.10
C CYS A 21 -4.24 2.67 -4.21
N SER A 22 -5.55 2.86 -4.39
CA SER A 22 -6.33 3.82 -3.61
C SER A 22 -6.37 3.47 -2.12
N GLU A 23 -6.58 2.19 -1.82
CA GLU A 23 -6.63 1.65 -0.46
C GLU A 23 -5.28 1.82 0.26
N ILE A 24 -4.18 1.39 -0.36
CA ILE A 24 -2.85 1.50 0.25
C ILE A 24 -2.44 2.96 0.43
N TRP A 25 -2.76 3.84 -0.53
CA TRP A 25 -2.51 5.28 -0.39
C TRP A 25 -3.28 5.85 0.81
N PHE A 26 -4.56 5.49 0.95
CA PHE A 26 -5.39 5.92 2.08
C PHE A 26 -4.83 5.40 3.42
N LEU A 27 -4.54 4.10 3.52
CA LEU A 27 -4.07 3.47 4.75
C LEU A 27 -2.68 3.97 5.19
N LEU A 28 -1.76 4.22 4.25
CA LEU A 28 -0.47 4.85 4.56
C LEU A 28 -0.67 6.29 5.06
N GLY A 29 -1.65 7.01 4.50
CA GLY A 29 -2.08 8.32 4.99
C GLY A 29 -2.62 8.27 6.43
N GLU A 30 -3.40 7.27 6.79
CA GLU A 30 -3.88 7.02 8.16
C GLU A 30 -2.75 6.71 9.13
N LEU A 31 -1.67 6.07 8.66
CA LEU A 31 -0.45 5.81 9.43
C LEU A 31 0.49 7.03 9.49
N GLY A 32 0.12 8.15 8.86
CA GLY A 32 0.83 9.43 8.96
C GLY A 32 1.67 9.80 7.73
N ASP A 33 1.62 9.03 6.64
CA ASP A 33 2.33 9.35 5.39
C ASP A 33 1.37 9.60 4.23
N ARG A 34 0.86 10.84 4.15
CA ARG A 34 -0.03 11.29 3.08
C ARG A 34 0.68 11.53 1.75
N GLU A 35 2.01 11.58 1.77
CA GLU A 35 2.86 11.77 0.60
C GLU A 35 3.34 10.44 0.00
N ALA A 36 2.85 9.30 0.51
CA ALA A 36 3.16 7.99 -0.03
C ALA A 36 2.76 7.93 -1.51
N ILE A 37 3.64 7.35 -2.33
CA ILE A 37 3.39 7.13 -3.75
C ILE A 37 3.05 5.66 -3.93
N VAL A 38 1.93 5.36 -4.59
CA VAL A 38 1.49 4.00 -4.88
C VAL A 38 1.26 3.88 -6.38
N ASP A 39 1.83 2.84 -6.99
CA ASP A 39 1.73 2.63 -8.43
C ASP A 39 1.55 1.15 -8.77
N ARG A 40 1.01 0.91 -9.96
CA ARG A 40 0.83 -0.43 -10.50
C ARG A 40 2.14 -0.95 -11.06
N THR A 41 2.25 -2.27 -11.09
CA THR A 41 3.35 -2.94 -11.80
C THR A 41 2.85 -3.51 -13.12
N GLU A 42 3.77 -3.95 -13.98
CA GLU A 42 3.43 -4.75 -15.18
C GLU A 42 2.97 -6.18 -14.82
N VAL A 43 3.07 -6.58 -13.54
CA VAL A 43 2.66 -7.89 -13.06
C VAL A 43 1.24 -7.80 -12.48
N SER A 44 0.29 -8.42 -13.17
CA SER A 44 -1.09 -8.46 -12.67
C SER A 44 -1.17 -9.16 -11.31
N GLY A 45 -1.91 -8.53 -10.40
CA GLY A 45 -2.03 -8.88 -9.00
C GLY A 45 -0.98 -8.25 -8.09
N LEU A 46 -0.12 -7.35 -8.59
CA LEU A 46 0.90 -6.67 -7.79
C LEU A 46 0.89 -5.15 -7.98
N VAL A 47 0.98 -4.45 -6.85
CA VAL A 47 1.22 -2.99 -6.77
C VAL A 47 2.42 -2.72 -5.88
N VAL A 48 3.02 -1.55 -6.04
CA VAL A 48 4.19 -1.11 -5.27
C VAL A 48 3.90 0.22 -4.59
N ALA A 49 4.47 0.43 -3.41
CA ALA A 49 4.39 1.71 -2.72
C ALA A 49 5.77 2.17 -2.23
N LYS A 50 5.98 3.48 -2.31
CA LYS A 50 7.09 4.18 -1.67
C LYS A 50 6.51 5.06 -0.56
N THR A 51 6.91 4.77 0.67
CA THR A 51 6.54 5.52 1.87
C THR A 51 7.78 6.06 2.58
N ASN A 52 7.65 7.19 3.28
CA ASN A 52 8.67 7.74 4.16
C ASN A 52 8.72 7.03 5.52
N LEU A 53 7.74 6.17 5.82
CA LEU A 53 7.73 5.35 7.02
C LEU A 53 8.81 4.26 6.93
N ASP A 54 9.30 3.82 8.09
CA ASP A 54 10.04 2.56 8.16
C ASP A 54 9.08 1.42 7.70
N PRO A 55 9.47 0.60 6.70
CA PRO A 55 8.55 -0.36 6.10
C PRO A 55 8.10 -1.44 7.10
N PHE A 56 8.90 -1.79 8.10
CA PHE A 56 8.49 -2.72 9.15
C PHE A 56 7.45 -2.06 10.08
N LYS A 57 7.64 -0.78 10.41
CA LYS A 57 6.65 0.01 11.17
C LYS A 57 5.36 0.25 10.41
N ALA A 58 5.43 0.46 9.10
CA ALA A 58 4.24 0.55 8.26
C ALA A 58 3.42 -0.75 8.34
N ILE A 59 4.06 -1.92 8.21
CA ILE A 59 3.36 -3.22 8.34
C ILE A 59 2.80 -3.44 9.76
N GLU A 60 3.51 -3.06 10.81
CA GLU A 60 2.98 -3.10 12.19
C GLU A 60 1.71 -2.24 12.33
N GLY A 61 1.73 -1.02 11.78
CA GLY A 61 0.60 -0.11 11.78
C GLY A 61 -0.60 -0.65 10.99
N LEU A 62 -0.37 -1.15 9.77
CA LEU A 62 -1.42 -1.75 8.94
C LEU A 62 -2.07 -2.94 9.64
N ARG A 63 -1.30 -3.78 10.35
CA ARG A 63 -1.86 -4.86 11.18
C ARG A 63 -2.70 -4.35 12.34
N GLY A 64 -2.40 -3.17 12.87
CA GLY A 64 -3.20 -2.48 13.87
C GLY A 64 -4.56 -2.08 13.29
N ILE A 65 -4.55 -1.34 12.17
CA ILE A 65 -5.78 -0.92 11.47
C ILE A 65 -6.62 -2.14 11.09
N LEU A 66 -6.02 -3.20 10.52
CA LEU A 66 -6.74 -4.41 10.12
C LEU A 66 -7.47 -5.08 11.31
N LYS A 67 -6.90 -5.02 12.51
CA LYS A 67 -7.53 -5.58 13.72
C LYS A 67 -8.68 -4.73 14.23
N GLU A 68 -8.55 -3.40 14.13
CA GLU A 68 -9.52 -2.45 14.68
C GLU A 68 -10.65 -2.13 13.70
N ARG A 69 -10.32 -2.00 12.41
CA ARG A 69 -11.18 -1.52 11.32
C ARG A 69 -10.98 -2.36 10.03
N PRO A 70 -11.30 -3.66 10.04
CA PRO A 70 -11.08 -4.54 8.89
C PRO A 70 -11.88 -4.17 7.62
N TRP A 71 -12.93 -3.35 7.73
CA TRP A 71 -13.72 -2.88 6.58
C TRP A 71 -13.05 -1.76 5.78
N GLU A 72 -11.88 -1.26 6.22
CA GLU A 72 -11.04 -0.33 5.44
C GLU A 72 -10.08 -1.05 4.48
N PHE A 73 -10.09 -2.39 4.47
CA PHE A 73 -9.29 -3.28 3.63
C PHE A 73 -10.18 -4.15 2.70
#